data_AF-A0AA37EZ40-F1
#
_entry.id   AF-A0AA37EZ40-F1
#
_cell.length_a   1.000
_cell.length_b   1.000
_cell.length_c   1.000
_cell.angle_alpha   90.00
_cell.angle_beta   90.00
_cell.angle_gamma   90.00
#
_symmetry.space_group_name_H-M   'P 1'
#
loop_
_entity.id
_entity.type
_entity.pdbx_description
1 polymer ?
#
loop_
_entity_poly.entity_id
_entity_poly.type
_entity_poly.pdbx_seq_one_letter_code
_entity_poly.pdbx_strand_id
1 'polypeptide(L)' 'MANLFAKLPTDVNQEHFNDLLKSEHVRVERIVSYGQSSPEQGWYDQDENEWVIVLEGSATLALKRVKALNWGKATI' A
#
# COMPACT_ATOMS: atom_id res chain seq x y z
N MET A 1 -17.13 -0.12 -19.62
CA MET A 1 -17.09 -0.41 -18.17
C MET A 1 -15.65 -0.74 -17.81
N ALA A 2 -15.10 -0.17 -16.74
CA ALA A 2 -13.70 -0.40 -16.35
C ALA A 2 -13.58 -1.74 -15.59
N ASN A 3 -12.47 -2.47 -15.80
CA ASN A 3 -12.20 -3.76 -15.16
C ASN A 3 -10.75 -3.77 -14.66
N LEU A 4 -10.57 -4.09 -13.37
CA LEU A 4 -9.26 -4.09 -12.71
C LEU A 4 -8.32 -5.20 -13.22
N PHE A 5 -8.88 -6.29 -13.75
CA PHE A 5 -8.15 -7.44 -14.30
C PHE A 5 -7.83 -7.31 -15.80
N ALA A 6 -8.32 -6.24 -16.46
CA ALA A 6 -8.03 -6.01 -17.87
C ALA A 6 -6.66 -5.33 -18.05
N LYS A 7 -6.01 -5.63 -19.19
CA LYS A 7 -4.74 -5.02 -19.62
C LYS A 7 -3.66 -5.09 -18.54
N LEU A 8 -3.41 -6.30 -18.03
CA LEU A 8 -2.30 -6.53 -17.12
C LEU A 8 -0.96 -6.25 -17.84
N PRO A 9 0.01 -5.61 -17.17
CA PRO A 9 1.35 -5.40 -17.72
C PRO A 9 1.99 -6.72 -18.15
N THR A 10 2.82 -6.70 -19.19
CA THR A 10 3.56 -7.88 -19.63
C THR A 10 4.96 -7.96 -19.03
N ASP A 11 5.49 -6.83 -18.55
CA ASP A 11 6.77 -6.81 -17.86
C ASP A 11 6.57 -7.27 -16.41
N VAL A 12 7.08 -8.45 -16.10
CA VAL A 12 6.90 -9.09 -14.79
C VAL A 12 8.04 -8.78 -13.82
N ASN A 13 9.07 -8.02 -14.24
CA ASN A 13 10.27 -7.80 -13.44
C ASN A 13 10.11 -6.65 -12.43
N GLN A 14 9.06 -5.87 -12.54
CA GLN A 14 8.77 -4.74 -11.66
C GLN A 14 7.29 -4.71 -11.28
N GLU A 15 6.98 -4.01 -10.18
CA GLU A 15 5.61 -3.66 -9.84
C GLU A 15 5.14 -2.51 -10.74
N HIS A 16 3.84 -2.53 -11.04
CA HIS A 16 3.20 -1.48 -11.84
C HIS A 16 2.14 -0.78 -11.02
N PHE A 17 2.34 0.52 -10.82
CA PHE A 17 1.46 1.41 -10.07
C PHE A 17 0.66 2.27 -11.05
N ASN A 18 -0.65 2.31 -10.88
CA ASN A 18 -1.53 3.08 -11.75
C ASN A 18 -2.65 3.76 -10.95
N ASP A 19 -2.55 5.09 -10.81
CA ASP A 19 -3.59 5.93 -10.23
C ASP A 19 -4.89 5.81 -11.06
N LEU A 20 -5.95 5.27 -10.46
CA LEU A 20 -7.30 5.19 -11.04
C LEU A 20 -8.12 6.45 -10.74
N LEU A 21 -7.87 7.04 -9.56
CA LEU A 21 -8.43 8.29 -9.11
C LEU A 21 -7.38 9.02 -8.27
N LYS A 22 -7.20 10.30 -8.54
CA LYS A 22 -6.36 11.16 -7.70
C LYS A 22 -7.08 12.49 -7.48
N SER A 23 -7.26 12.82 -6.21
CA SER A 23 -7.88 14.06 -5.76
C SER A 23 -7.08 14.63 -4.58
N GLU A 24 -7.50 15.78 -4.07
CA GLU A 24 -6.88 16.38 -2.88
C GLU A 24 -7.02 15.52 -1.61
N HIS A 25 -8.10 14.72 -1.51
CA HIS A 25 -8.43 14.01 -0.27
C HIS A 25 -8.25 12.49 -0.34
N VAL A 26 -8.23 11.93 -1.55
CA VAL A 26 -8.11 10.48 -1.74
C VAL A 26 -7.38 10.15 -3.03
N ARG A 27 -6.56 9.10 -2.95
CA ARG A 27 -5.91 8.44 -4.07
C ARG A 27 -6.36 6.98 -4.08
N VAL A 28 -6.81 6.51 -5.25
CA VAL A 28 -7.12 5.09 -5.49
C VAL A 28 -6.16 4.61 -6.55
N GLU A 29 -5.30 3.68 -6.18
CA GLU A 29 -4.25 3.14 -7.04
C GLU A 29 -4.46 1.64 -7.26
N ARG A 30 -4.20 1.20 -8.50
CA ARG A 30 -4.06 -0.23 -8.81
C ARG A 30 -2.58 -0.57 -8.82
N ILE A 31 -2.22 -1.61 -8.06
CA ILE A 31 -0.87 -2.18 -8.04
C ILE A 31 -0.95 -3.58 -8.66
N VAL A 32 -0.06 -3.87 -9.60
CA VAL A 32 0.13 -5.23 -10.15
C VAL A 32 1.55 -5.69 -9.85
N SER A 33 1.64 -6.77 -9.09
CA SER A 33 2.90 -7.41 -8.68
C SER A 33 2.92 -8.86 -9.17
N TYR A 34 4.11 -9.34 -9.56
CA TYR A 34 4.41 -10.70 -10.03
C TYR A 34 5.30 -11.47 -9.05
N GLY A 35 5.28 -11.10 -7.77
CA GLY A 35 6.09 -11.72 -6.70
C GLY A 35 7.25 -10.85 -6.20
N GLN A 36 7.29 -9.58 -6.58
CA GLN A 36 8.23 -8.62 -6.00
C GLN A 36 7.99 -8.49 -4.48
N SER A 37 9.02 -8.01 -3.81
CA SER A 37 8.98 -7.69 -2.39
C SER A 37 9.69 -6.36 -2.17
N SER A 38 9.38 -5.70 -1.05
CA SER A 38 10.09 -4.48 -0.66
C SER A 38 11.59 -4.75 -0.49
N PRO A 39 12.46 -3.73 -0.64
CA PRO A 39 13.88 -3.86 -0.38
C PRO A 39 14.17 -4.44 1.01
N GLU A 40 15.33 -5.10 1.18
CA GLU A 40 15.71 -5.72 2.46
C GLU A 40 15.76 -4.73 3.64
N GLN A 41 15.92 -3.44 3.34
CA GLN A 41 16.05 -2.36 4.30
C GLN A 41 15.15 -1.19 3.92
N GLY A 42 14.56 -0.56 4.93
CA GLY A 42 13.64 0.56 4.77
C GLY A 42 12.21 0.18 5.14
N TRP A 43 11.46 1.17 5.59
CA TRP A 43 10.02 1.08 5.82
C TRP A 43 9.36 2.18 5.01
N TYR A 44 8.18 1.90 4.45
CA TYR A 44 7.35 2.97 3.91
C TYR A 44 6.86 3.85 5.05
N ASP A 45 7.12 5.14 4.93
CA ASP A 45 6.68 6.20 5.84
C ASP A 45 6.04 7.27 4.95
N GLN A 46 4.70 7.29 4.96
CA GLN A 46 3.89 8.11 4.06
C GLN A 46 3.03 9.07 4.88
N ASP A 47 2.82 10.27 4.35
CA ASP A 47 1.96 11.28 4.98
C ASP A 47 0.46 10.91 4.91
N GLU A 48 0.11 9.97 4.04
CA GLU A 48 -1.26 9.49 3.80
C GLU A 48 -1.57 8.24 4.62
N ASN A 49 -2.82 8.10 5.07
CA ASN A 49 -3.30 6.82 5.60
C ASN A 49 -3.53 5.85 4.45
N GLU A 50 -3.01 4.62 4.57
CA GLU A 50 -3.12 3.62 3.52
C GLU A 50 -4.13 2.52 3.89
N TRP A 51 -4.96 2.13 2.92
CA TRP A 51 -5.77 0.92 2.97
C TRP A 51 -5.50 0.09 1.72
N VAL A 52 -5.16 -1.18 1.92
CA VAL A 52 -4.80 -2.12 0.84
C VAL A 52 -5.70 -3.34 0.89
N ILE A 53 -6.09 -3.83 -0.29
CA ILE A 53 -6.82 -5.07 -0.47
C ILE A 53 -6.17 -5.91 -1.58
N VAL A 54 -6.06 -7.22 -1.35
CA VAL A 54 -5.65 -8.17 -2.38
C VAL A 54 -6.90 -8.65 -3.12
N LEU A 55 -6.95 -8.38 -4.43
CA LEU A 55 -8.05 -8.84 -5.28
C LEU A 55 -7.79 -10.22 -5.91
N GLU A 56 -6.52 -10.56 -6.15
CA GLU A 56 -6.07 -11.85 -6.68
C GLU A 56 -4.67 -12.18 -6.17
N GLY A 57 -4.41 -13.46 -5.91
CA GLY A 57 -3.13 -13.92 -5.36
C GLY A 57 -3.03 -13.76 -3.84
N SER A 58 -1.84 -13.40 -3.36
CA SER A 58 -1.56 -13.25 -1.92
C SER A 58 -0.40 -12.29 -1.69
N ALA A 59 -0.41 -11.60 -0.56
CA ALA A 59 0.68 -10.72 -0.14
C ALA A 59 0.95 -10.92 1.36
N THR A 60 2.19 -10.64 1.78
CA THR A 60 2.57 -10.57 3.20
C THR A 60 3.00 -9.15 3.51
N LEU A 61 2.43 -8.57 4.57
CA LEU A 61 2.80 -7.25 5.05
C LEU A 61 3.40 -7.36 6.43
N ALA A 62 4.53 -6.67 6.63
CA ALA A 62 5.04 -6.37 7.96
C ALA A 62 4.57 -4.97 8.34
N LEU A 63 4.23 -4.76 9.61
CA LEU A 63 3.88 -3.45 10.15
C LEU A 63 4.88 -3.07 11.23
N LYS A 64 5.46 -1.87 11.12
CA LYS A 64 6.36 -1.35 12.14
C LYS A 64 5.56 -0.96 13.36
N ARG A 65 5.87 -1.59 14.50
CA ARG A 65 5.30 -1.20 15.78
C ARG A 65 5.93 0.12 16.23
N VAL A 66 5.14 1.19 16.25
CA VAL A 66 5.54 2.44 16.93
C VAL A 66 5.35 2.28 18.44
N LYS A 67 6.33 2.76 19.22
CA LYS A 67 6.22 2.79 20.69
C LYS A 67 4.99 3.62 21.06
N ALA A 68 4.15 3.08 21.95
CA ALA A 68 3.08 3.86 22.54
C ALA A 68 3.68 5.07 23.26
N LEU A 69 3.25 6.28 22.92
CA LEU A 69 3.53 7.44 23.76
C LEU A 69 2.81 7.24 25.09
N ASN A 70 3.54 7.35 26.21
CA ASN A 70 2.94 7.50 27.53
C ASN A 70 2.37 8.91 27.62
N TRP A 71 1.08 9.05 27.33
CA TRP A 71 0.36 10.27 27.68
C TRP A 71 0.20 10.21 29.20
N GLY A 72 0.85 11.11 29.92
CA GLY A 72 0.86 11.14 31.39
C GLY A 72 -0.56 11.05 31.96
N LYS A 73 -0.72 10.44 33.15
CA LYS A 73 -2.02 10.31 33.82
C LYS A 73 -2.71 11.68 33.88
N ALA A 74 -3.81 11.82 33.16
CA ALA A 74 -4.76 12.90 33.40
C ALA A 74 -5.27 12.71 34.84
N THR A 75 -4.87 13.60 35.73
CA THR A 75 -5.44 13.69 37.08
C THR A 75 -6.66 14.59 36.94
N ILE A 76 -7.83 14.03 37.23
CA ILE A 76 -9.10 14.77 37.34
C ILE A 76 -9.09 15.55 38.65
#